data_AF-A0A937Z1X4-F1
#
_entry.id   AF-A0A937Z1X4-F1
#
_cell.length_a   1.000
_cell.length_b   1.000
_cell.length_c   1.000
_cell.angle_alpha   90.00
_cell.angle_beta   90.00
_cell.angle_gamma   90.00
#
_symmetry.space_group_name_H-M   'P 1'
#
loop_
_entity.id
_entity.type
_entity.pdbx_description
1 polymer ?
#
loop_
_entity_poly.entity_id
_entity_poly.type
_entity_poly.pdbx_seq_one_letter_code
_entity_poly.pdbx_strand_id
1 'polypeptide(L)' 'DARKEEYCDLVAAGIIDPVKVVRAALENAASVGSLVLTTETLVAEKPEEDKTPAGPPGGGYDDM' A
#
# COMPACT_ATOMS: atom_id res chain seq x y z
N ASP A 1 8.13 -24.52 12.17
CA ASP A 1 9.11 -23.43 12.07
C ASP A 1 9.03 -22.84 10.67
N ALA A 2 8.51 -21.62 10.55
CA ALA A 2 8.30 -20.98 9.23
C ALA A 2 9.62 -20.72 8.47
N ARG A 3 10.73 -20.49 9.17
CA ARG A 3 12.03 -20.21 8.52
C ARG A 3 12.66 -21.47 7.92
N LYS A 4 12.34 -22.64 8.46
CA LYS A 4 12.87 -23.94 8.03
C LYS A 4 11.87 -24.77 7.21
N GLU A 5 10.62 -24.31 7.11
CA GLU A 5 9.52 -25.01 6.44
C GLU A 5 9.22 -26.41 7.02
N GLU A 6 9.55 -26.62 8.30
CA GLU A 6 9.35 -27.89 8.99
C GLU A 6 8.17 -27.82 9.97
N TYR A 7 7.44 -28.92 10.10
CA TYR A 7 6.42 -29.07 11.14
C TYR A 7 7.09 -29.34 12.49
N CYS A 8 6.70 -28.59 13.51
CA CYS A 8 7.17 -28.79 14.88
C CYS A 8 6.11 -28.30 15.88
N ASP A 9 6.28 -28.70 17.15
CA ASP A 9 5.56 -28.07 18.26
C ASP A 9 6.10 -26.65 18.47
N LEU A 10 5.24 -25.66 18.19
CA LEU A 10 5.64 -24.25 18.22
C LEU A 10 5.89 -23.74 19.63
N VAL A 11 5.18 -24.27 20.64
CA VAL A 11 5.33 -23.85 22.04
C VAL A 11 6.64 -24.39 22.60
N ALA A 12 6.93 -25.67 22.38
CA ALA A 12 8.19 -26.29 22.78
C ALA A 12 9.39 -25.66 22.06
N ALA A 13 9.21 -25.20 20.81
CA ALA A 13 10.21 -24.47 20.05
C ALA A 13 10.37 -22.98 20.48
N GLY A 14 9.54 -22.49 21.41
CA GLY A 14 9.58 -21.10 21.88
C GLY A 14 9.05 -20.07 20.87
N ILE A 15 8.34 -20.51 19.83
CA ILE A 15 7.73 -19.66 18.81
C ILE A 15 6.35 -19.24 19.34
N ILE A 16 6.33 -18.14 20.10
CA ILE A 16 5.13 -17.64 20.80
C ILE A 16 4.80 -16.24 20.31
N ASP A 17 3.58 -16.06 19.79
CA ASP A 17 3.05 -14.75 19.46
C ASP A 17 2.23 -14.17 20.62
N PRO A 18 2.43 -12.89 21.00
CA PRO A 18 1.63 -12.26 22.03
C PRO A 18 0.15 -12.19 21.63
N VAL A 19 -0.74 -12.46 22.58
CA VAL A 19 -2.21 -12.46 22.37
C VAL A 19 -2.70 -11.17 21.72
N LYS A 20 -2.19 -10.01 22.16
CA LYS A 20 -2.55 -8.70 21.60
C LYS A 20 -2.19 -8.57 20.13
N VAL A 21 -1.06 -9.16 19.70
CA VAL A 21 -0.58 -9.06 18.31
C VAL A 21 -1.52 -9.81 17.37
N VAL A 22 -1.81 -11.08 17.68
CA VAL A 22 -2.70 -11.91 16.84
C VAL A 22 -4.11 -11.34 16.81
N ARG A 23 -4.64 -10.91 17.96
CA ARG A 23 -5.98 -10.31 18.04
C ARG A 23 -6.08 -9.03 17.23
N ALA A 24 -5.17 -8.09 17.45
CA ALA A 24 -5.20 -6.80 16.74
C ALA A 24 -5.01 -6.98 15.22
N ALA A 25 -4.13 -7.91 14.81
CA ALA A 25 -3.94 -8.23 13.40
C ALA A 25 -5.24 -8.72 12.75
N LEU A 26 -5.95 -9.66 13.39
CA LEU A 26 -7.22 -10.18 12.89
C LEU A 26 -8.31 -9.10 12.86
N GLU A 27 -8.48 -8.34 13.95
CA GLU A 27 -9.49 -7.28 14.04
C GLU A 27 -9.27 -6.19 12.98
N ASN A 28 -8.03 -5.77 12.76
CA ASN A 28 -7.69 -4.78 11.74
C ASN A 28 -7.92 -5.32 10.32
N ALA A 29 -7.55 -6.58 10.07
CA ALA A 29 -7.79 -7.21 8.77
C ALA A 29 -9.28 -7.34 8.47
N ALA A 30 -10.08 -7.77 9.46
CA ALA A 30 -11.53 -7.86 9.33
C ALA A 30 -12.18 -6.48 9.12
N SER A 31 -11.68 -5.44 9.81
CA SER A 31 -12.15 -4.06 9.65
C SER A 31 -11.95 -3.56 8.21
N VAL A 32 -10.72 -3.64 7.68
CA VAL A 32 -10.42 -3.23 6.30
C VAL A 32 -11.16 -4.11 5.29
N GLY A 33 -11.20 -5.42 5.51
CA GLY A 33 -11.93 -6.35 4.65
C GLY A 33 -13.42 -5.99 4.56
N SER A 34 -14.05 -5.68 5.69
CA SER A 34 -15.45 -5.24 5.73
C SER A 34 -15.66 -3.94 4.96
N LEU A 35 -14.79 -2.94 5.19
CA LEU A 35 -14.84 -1.67 4.48
C LEU A 35 -14.78 -1.88 2.95
N VAL A 36 -13.80 -2.68 2.49
CA VAL A 36 -13.61 -2.95 1.05
C VAL A 36 -14.81 -3.68 0.46
N LEU A 37 -15.33 -4.70 1.13
CA LEU A 37 -16.45 -5.50 0.64
C LEU A 37 -17.75 -4.69 0.51
N THR A 38 -17.96 -3.69 1.36
CA THR A 38 -19.17 -2.85 1.34
C THR A 38 -19.00 -1.56 0.54
N THR A 39 -17.82 -1.30 -0.02
CA THR A 39 -17.58 -0.09 -0.81
C THR A 39 -17.93 -0.33 -2.28
N GLU A 40 -19.07 0.21 -2.70
CA GLU A 40 -19.58 0.04 -4.08
C GLU A 40 -18.83 0.86 -5.13
N THR A 41 -18.16 1.96 -4.74
CA THR A 41 -17.45 2.85 -5.68
C THR A 41 -16.29 3.55 -5.00
N LEU A 42 -15.16 3.63 -5.72
CA LEU A 42 -13.98 4.40 -5.34
C LEU A 42 -13.75 5.48 -6.40
N VAL A 43 -13.65 6.74 -5.96
CA VAL A 43 -13.32 7.88 -6.83
C VAL A 43 -11.87 8.27 -6.56
N ALA A 44 -11.08 8.35 -7.63
CA ALA A 44 -9.70 8.81 -7.57
C ALA A 44 -9.51 9.97 -8.55
N GLU A 45 -8.65 10.91 -8.18
CA GLU A 45 -8.25 12.00 -9.08
C GLU A 45 -7.28 11.46 -10.14
N LYS A 46 -7.41 11.94 -11.37
CA LYS A 46 -6.46 11.62 -12.42
C LYS A 46 -5.11 12.26 -12.04
N PRO A 47 -3.99 11.51 -12.10
CA PRO A 47 -2.66 12.12 -11.94
C PRO A 47 -2.51 13.31 -12.88
N GLU A 48 -2.09 14.46 -12.34
CA GLU A 48 -1.75 15.61 -13.18
C GLU A 48 -0.54 15.23 -14.04
N GLU A 49 -0.60 15.50 -15.35
CA GLU A 49 0.62 15.56 -16.14
C GLU A 49 1.38 16.79 -15.65
N ASP A 50 2.65 16.59 -15.24
CA ASP A 50 3.54 17.70 -14.90
C ASP A 50 3.42 18.75 -16.01
N LYS A 51 2.98 19.96 -15.63
CA LYS A 51 3.03 21.11 -16.52
C LYS A 51 4.49 21.33 -16.83
N THR A 52 4.95 20.77 -17.96
CA THR A 52 6.25 21.13 -18.52
C THR A 52 6.29 22.66 -18.55
N PRO A 53 7.31 23.30 -17.94
CA PRO A 53 7.40 24.75 -17.97
C PRO A 53 7.25 25.19 -19.41
N ALA A 54 6.29 26.07 -19.68
CA ALA A 54 6.13 26.67 -20.99
C ALA A 54 7.50 27.18 -21.43
N GLY A 55 8.07 26.55 -22.45
CA GLY A 55 9.36 26.95 -22.99
C GLY A 55 9.31 28.45 -23.33
N PRO A 56 10.44 29.17 -23.17
CA PRO A 56 10.47 30.61 -23.38
C PRO A 56 9.86 30.96 -24.75
N PRO A 57 9.00 32.00 -24.84
CA PRO A 57 8.36 32.39 -26.09
C PRO A 57 9.45 32.63 -27.13
N GLY A 58 9.30 31.95 -28.27
CA GLY A 58 10.27 31.91 -29.35
C GLY A 58 10.83 33.30 -29.66
N GLY A 59 12.16 33.37 -29.72
CA GLY A 59 12.88 34.52 -30.25
C GLY A 59 12.55 34.70 -31.71
N GLY A 60 11.63 35.62 -31.99
CA GLY A 60 11.41 36.21 -33.30
C GLY A 60 11.95 37.64 -33.30
N TYR A 61 13.23 37.78 -33.65
CA TYR A 61 13.84 39.00 -34.18
C TYR A 61 14.93 38.50 -35.15
N ASP A 62 14.62 38.46 -36.44
CA ASP A 62 14.93 39.50 -37.43
C ASP A 62 16.33 39.26 -38.05
N ASP A 63 16.36 39.21 -39.38
CA ASP A 63 17.50 39.06 -40.30
C ASP A 63 18.22 37.70 -40.45
N MET A 64 18.15 37.19 -41.70
CA MET A 64 18.81 36.01 -42.33
C MET A 64 18.26 34.61 -41.99
#